data_AF-N8XLM6-F1
#
_entry.id   AF-N8XLM6-F1
#
_cell.length_a   1.000
_cell.length_b   1.000
_cell.length_c   1.000
_cell.angle_alpha   90.00
_cell.angle_beta   90.00
_cell.angle_gamma   90.00
#
_symmetry.space_group_name_H-M   'P 1'
#
loop_
_entity.id
_entity.type
_entity.pdbx_description
1 polymer ?
#
loop_
_entity_poly.entity_id
_entity_poly.type
_entity_poly.pdbx_seq_one_letter_code
_entity_poly.pdbx_strand_id
1 'polypeptide(L)' 'MQNKVPTIRDQKPLNHRLNVLLSAYQAFLVAKGLVNSEFSRLIFVDNYTQTLKFKLYDDELKKQLIDELERFSSF' A
#
# COMPACT_ATOMS: atom_id res chain seq x y z
N MET A 1 16.38 -29.51 13.01
CA MET A 1 15.47 -28.35 12.87
C MET A 1 15.95 -27.56 11.65
N GLN A 2 15.30 -27.73 10.49
CA GLN A 2 15.69 -27.02 9.27
C GLN A 2 15.01 -25.65 9.26
N ASN A 3 15.82 -24.60 9.41
CA ASN A 3 15.42 -23.22 9.19
C ASN A 3 15.11 -23.03 7.70
N LYS A 4 13.82 -23.03 7.34
CA LYS A 4 13.37 -22.59 6.02
C LYS A 4 13.50 -21.08 5.97
N VAL A 5 14.60 -20.61 5.39
CA VAL A 5 14.71 -19.23 4.91
C VAL A 5 13.58 -19.02 3.90
N PRO A 6 12.68 -18.04 4.08
CA PRO A 6 11.64 -17.78 3.10
C PRO A 6 12.32 -17.27 1.83
N THR A 7 12.37 -18.13 0.82
CA THR A 7 12.81 -17.77 -0.52
C THR A 7 11.88 -16.71 -1.08
N ILE A 8 12.45 -15.63 -1.63
CA ILE A 8 11.78 -14.51 -2.33
C ILE A 8 10.81 -14.98 -3.44
N ARG A 9 10.84 -16.27 -3.80
CA ARG A 9 10.03 -16.93 -4.83
C ARG A 9 8.66 -17.43 -4.39
N ASP A 10 8.34 -17.42 -3.09
CA ASP A 10 7.02 -17.85 -2.58
C ASP A 10 5.95 -16.74 -2.62
N GLN A 11 6.29 -15.55 -3.11
CA GLN A 11 5.32 -14.50 -3.35
C GLN A 11 4.62 -14.78 -4.68
N LYS A 12 3.38 -15.28 -4.62
CA LYS A 12 2.39 -15.13 -5.71
C LYS A 12 2.61 -13.78 -6.36
N PRO A 13 2.62 -13.66 -7.70
CA PRO A 13 2.84 -12.37 -8.35
C PRO A 13 1.80 -11.40 -7.78
N LEU A 14 2.26 -10.49 -6.92
CA LEU A 14 1.46 -9.36 -6.50
C LEU A 14 0.95 -8.75 -7.79
N ASN A 15 -0.38 -8.68 -7.94
CA ASN A 15 -1.01 -8.08 -9.11
C ASN A 15 -0.29 -6.77 -9.43
N HIS A 16 0.08 -6.53 -10.70
CA HIS A 16 0.90 -5.38 -11.10
C HIS A 16 0.41 -4.05 -10.48
N ARG A 17 -0.91 -3.88 -10.36
CA ARG A 17 -1.57 -2.74 -9.70
C ARG A 17 -1.15 -2.55 -8.24
N LEU A 18 -1.02 -3.65 -7.49
CA LEU A 18 -0.63 -3.65 -6.09
C LEU A 18 0.84 -3.25 -5.90
N ASN A 19 1.71 -3.73 -6.78
CA ASN A 19 3.12 -3.30 -6.79
C ASN A 19 3.26 -1.80 -7.07
N VAL A 20 2.46 -1.26 -7.99
CA VAL A 20 2.43 0.16 -8.30
C VAL A 20 1.95 0.97 -7.08
N LEU A 21 0.88 0.53 -6.42
CA LEU A 21 0.35 1.19 -5.22
C LEU A 21 1.39 1.22 -4.08
N LEU A 22 2.05 0.10 -3.82
CA LEU A 22 3.08 -0.01 -2.78
C LEU A 22 4.29 0.86 -3.09
N SER A 23 4.73 0.88 -4.35
CA SER A 23 5.85 1.71 -4.78
C SER A 23 5.52 3.21 -4.59
N ALA A 24 4.29 3.61 -4.95
CA ALA A 24 3.83 4.98 -4.74
C ALA A 24 3.73 5.34 -3.23
N TYR A 25 3.28 4.40 -2.39
CA TYR A 25 3.21 4.62 -0.94
C TYR A 25 4.59 4.78 -0.31
N GLN A 26 5.55 3.93 -0.68
CA GLN A 26 6.93 4.05 -0.18
C GLN A 26 7.57 5.38 -0.58
N ALA A 27 7.39 5.81 -1.83
CA ALA A 27 7.87 7.11 -2.29
C ALA A 27 7.22 8.27 -1.51
N PHE A 28 5.93 8.17 -1.22
CA PHE A 28 5.21 9.15 -0.40
C PHE A 28 5.78 9.23 1.03
N LEU A 29 6.02 8.10 1.70
CA LEU A 29 6.59 8.08 3.04
C LEU A 29 7.95 8.77 3.09
N VAL A 30 8.83 8.44 2.13
CA VAL A 30 10.16 9.05 2.02
C VAL A 30 10.06 10.55 1.76
N ALA A 31 9.21 10.97 0.82
CA ALA A 31 9.05 12.38 0.46
C ALA A 31 8.49 13.23 1.62
N LYS A 32 7.71 12.63 2.52
CA LYS A 32 7.11 13.30 3.68
C LYS A 32 7.89 13.09 4.99
N GLY A 33 8.93 12.26 4.99
CA GLY A 33 9.65 11.87 6.20
C GLY A 33 8.77 11.14 7.21
N LEU A 34 7.78 10.37 6.72
CA LEU A 34 6.81 9.65 7.55
C LEU A 34 7.21 8.19 7.71
N VAL A 35 6.84 7.61 8.86
CA VAL A 35 6.94 6.17 9.11
C VAL A 35 5.66 5.45 8.67
N ASN A 36 5.76 4.15 8.41
CA ASN A 36 4.58 3.34 8.09
C ASN A 36 3.68 3.24 9.32
N SER A 37 2.52 3.88 9.26
CA SER A 37 1.51 3.89 10.31
C SER A 37 0.12 4.00 9.67
N GLU A 38 -0.91 3.68 10.44
CA GLU A 38 -2.30 3.87 10.03
C GLU A 38 -2.55 5.30 9.56
N PHE A 39 -2.06 6.30 10.30
CA PHE A 39 -2.21 7.70 9.95
C PHE A 39 -1.53 8.04 8.61
N SER A 40 -0.32 7.53 8.37
CA SER A 40 0.38 7.71 7.11
C SER A 40 -0.35 7.06 5.93
N ARG A 41 -1.00 5.90 6.15
CA ARG A 41 -1.83 5.23 5.13
C ARG A 41 -3.06 6.07 4.78
N LEU A 42 -3.75 6.61 5.79
CA LEU A 42 -4.92 7.47 5.59
C LEU A 42 -4.58 8.72 4.76
N ILE A 43 -3.50 9.42 5.11
CA ILE A 43 -3.04 10.60 4.36
C ILE A 43 -2.68 10.22 2.92
N PHE A 44 -1.96 9.10 2.75
CA PHE A 44 -1.58 8.65 1.41
C PHE A 44 -2.81 8.34 0.55
N VAL A 45 -3.77 7.56 1.05
CA VAL A 45 -4.97 7.18 0.30
C VAL A 45 -5.77 8.41 -0.11
N ASP A 46 -5.93 9.39 0.79
CA ASP A 46 -6.65 10.61 0.46
C ASP A 46 -5.96 11.43 -0.64
N ASN A 47 -4.62 11.61 -0.55
CA ASN A 47 -3.87 12.31 -1.60
C ASN A 47 -3.84 11.53 -2.92
N TYR A 48 -3.62 10.21 -2.86
CA TYR A 48 -3.48 9.35 -4.02
C TYR A 48 -4.79 9.30 -4.82
N THR A 49 -5.93 9.18 -4.14
CA THR A 49 -7.26 9.21 -4.78
C THR A 49 -7.57 10.57 -5.41
N GLN A 50 -7.18 11.69 -4.77
CA GLN A 50 -7.30 13.03 -5.37
C GLN A 50 -6.44 13.18 -6.64
N THR A 51 -5.20 12.68 -6.63
CA THR A 51 -4.29 12.78 -7.79
C THR A 51 -4.74 11.97 -9.01
N LEU A 52 -5.47 10.87 -8.80
CA LEU A 52 -6.04 10.08 -9.88
C LEU A 52 -7.23 10.77 -10.58
N LYS A 53 -7.58 12.00 -10.19
CA LYS A 53 -8.75 12.76 -10.69
C LYS A 53 -10.05 11.95 -10.69
N PHE A 54 -10.16 10.96 -9.79
CA PHE A 54 -11.45 10.33 -9.52
C PHE A 54 -12.30 11.36 -8.78
N LYS A 55 -13.08 12.12 -9.54
CA LYS A 55 -14.18 12.98 -9.06
C LYS A 55 -15.37 12.14 -8.56
N LEU A 56 -15.09 11.02 -7.90
CA LEU A 56 -16.08 10.11 -7.34
C LEU A 56 -15.62 9.77 -5.94
N TYR A 57 -16.23 10.45 -4.97
CA TYR A 57 -16.21 10.10 -3.55
C TYR A 57 -16.86 8.73 -3.36
N ASP A 58 -16.15 7.66 -3.72
CA ASP A 58 -16.56 6.30 -3.42
C ASP A 58 -15.75 5.82 -2.22
N ASP A 59 -16.31 6.01 -1.02
CA ASP A 59 -15.70 5.61 0.25
C ASP A 59 -15.35 4.11 0.28
N GLU A 60 -16.02 3.31 -0.55
CA GLU A 60 -15.74 1.89 -0.73
C GLU A 60 -14.36 1.63 -1.37
N LEU A 61 -13.98 2.43 -2.37
CA LEU A 61 -12.66 2.35 -2.99
C LEU A 61 -11.55 2.78 -2.01
N LYS A 62 -11.81 3.81 -1.20
CA LYS A 62 -10.86 4.23 -0.14
C LYS A 62 -10.63 3.11 0.87
N LYS A 63 -11.69 2.42 1.30
CA LYS A 63 -11.59 1.25 2.19
C LYS A 63 -10.80 0.11 1.57
N GLN A 64 -11.07 -0.24 0.30
CA GLN A 64 -10.32 -1.29 -0.40
C GLN A 64 -8.82 -1.00 -0.45
N LEU A 65 -8.43 0.26 -0.69
CA LEU A 65 -7.02 0.67 -0.69
C LEU A 65 -6.37 0.57 0.70
N ILE A 66 -7.11 0.92 1.76
CA ILE A 66 -6.63 0.79 3.14
C ILE A 66 -6.41 -0.69 3.48
N ASP A 67 -7.39 -1.55 3.19
CA ASP A 67 -7.30 -2.99 3.45
C ASP A 67 -6.14 -3.65 2.69
N GLU A 68 -5.90 -3.23 1.45
CA GLU A 68 -4.75 -3.69 0.67
C GLU A 68 -3.43 -3.31 1.35
N LEU A 69 -3.28 -2.07 1.81
CA LEU A 69 -2.07 -1.60 2.49
C LEU A 69 -1.83 -2.29 3.83
N GLU A 70 -2.89 -2.54 4.62
CA GLU A 70 -2.78 -3.22 5.90
C GLU A 70 -2.25 -4.65 5.76
N ARG A 71 -2.70 -5.37 4.71
CA ARG A 71 -2.19 -6.71 4.40
C ARG A 71 -0.69 -6.74 4.11
N PHE A 72 -0.09 -5.64 3.67
CA PHE A 72 1.36 -5.56 3.48
C PHE A 72 2.16 -5.25 4.73
N SER A 73 1.57 -4.52 5.69
CA SER A 73 2.28 -4.17 6.92
C SER A 73 2.40 -5.30 7.94
N SER A 74 1.75 -6.44 7.70
CA SER A 74 1.75 -7.62 8.58
C SER A 74 2.81 -8.67 8.20
N PHE A 75 3.74 -8.35 7.30
CA PHE A 75 4.88 -9.20 6.91
C PHE A 75 6.21 -8.64 7.44
#